data_AF-A0A6G7VI17-F1
#
_entry.id   AF-A0A6G7VI17-F1
#
_cell.length_a   1.000
_cell.length_b   1.000
_cell.length_c   1.000
_cell.angle_alpha   90.00
_cell.angle_beta   90.00
_cell.angle_gamma   90.00
#
_symmetry.space_group_name_H-M   'P 1'
#
loop_
_entity.id
_entity.type
_entity.pdbx_description
1 polymer ?
#
loop_
_entity_poly.entity_id
_entity_poly.type
_entity_poly.pdbx_seq_one_letter_code
_entity_poly.pdbx_strand_id
1 'polypeptide(L)'
;MSMQNADAHSPASADGEPIPILSAPECHAYLLRNPRIASALCFVLWDRHTALPFLCGVTNSIDRMLAQLRMDTVRDGAIGLIRFHPELLEFVMAQPPGFLGVSLFPFDTVGQAKVCEHSIVSEFGRRDDGGLLLNRRIER
;
A
#
# COMPACT_ATOMS: atom_id res chain seq x y z
N MET A 1 15.98 45.91 9.28
CA MET A 1 14.92 44.87 9.16
C MET A 1 15.62 43.60 8.72
N SER A 2 15.87 42.67 9.65
CA SER A 2 16.55 41.41 9.36
C SER A 2 15.56 40.28 9.58
N MET A 3 15.04 39.72 8.48
CA MET A 3 14.29 38.48 8.51
C MET A 3 15.30 37.35 8.67
N GLN A 4 15.36 36.77 9.86
CA GLN A 4 16.12 35.55 10.11
C GLN A 4 15.44 34.40 9.36
N ASN A 5 16.26 33.71 8.57
CA ASN A 5 15.93 32.55 7.77
C ASN A 5 15.14 31.53 8.60
N ALA A 6 14.02 31.08 8.03
CA ALA A 6 13.34 29.90 8.50
C ALA A 6 14.31 28.72 8.47
N ASP A 7 14.55 28.13 9.64
CA ASP A 7 15.12 26.80 9.76
C ASP A 7 14.25 25.85 8.95
N ALA A 8 14.70 25.55 7.74
CA ALA A 8 14.21 24.42 6.97
C ALA A 8 14.57 23.16 7.77
N HIS A 9 13.63 22.71 8.61
CA HIS A 9 13.63 21.37 9.14
C HIS A 9 13.71 20.42 7.94
N SER A 10 14.93 19.98 7.64
CA SER A 10 15.17 18.88 6.73
C SER A 10 14.37 17.70 7.29
N PRO A 11 13.42 17.11 6.55
CA PRO A 11 12.83 15.87 7.01
C PRO A 11 13.98 14.88 7.08
N ALA A 12 14.26 14.41 8.30
CA ALA A 12 15.28 13.42 8.57
C ALA A 12 15.18 12.34 7.49
N SER A 13 16.24 12.25 6.68
CA SER A 13 16.43 11.14 5.77
C SER A 13 16.42 9.90 6.63
N ALA A 14 15.30 9.18 6.57
CA ALA A 14 15.20 7.87 7.17
C ALA A 14 16.17 6.97 6.42
N ASP A 15 17.36 6.75 6.97
CA ASP A 15 18.20 5.58 6.71
C ASP A 15 17.49 4.32 7.26
N GLY A 16 16.22 4.14 6.86
CA GLY A 16 15.48 2.92 7.10
C GLY A 16 15.94 1.91 6.08
N GLU A 17 16.32 0.72 6.53
CA GLU A 17 16.42 -0.43 5.64
C GLU A 17 15.21 -0.45 4.70
N PRO A 18 15.41 -0.82 3.41
CA PRO A 18 14.31 -0.87 2.46
C PRO A 18 13.18 -1.70 3.06
N ILE A 19 11.99 -1.11 3.15
CA ILE A 19 10.85 -1.78 3.78
C ILE A 19 10.57 -3.05 2.99
N PRO A 20 10.72 -4.24 3.61
CA PRO A 20 10.70 -5.47 2.87
C PRO A 20 9.32 -5.67 2.24
N ILE A 21 9.30 -6.06 0.97
CA ILE A 21 8.08 -6.52 0.30
C ILE A 21 7.80 -7.93 0.81
N LEU A 22 6.86 -8.03 1.75
CA LEU A 22 6.40 -9.29 2.32
C LEU A 22 5.48 -10.01 1.34
N SER A 23 5.55 -11.33 1.27
CA SER A 23 4.48 -12.12 0.67
C SER A 23 3.19 -12.00 1.49
N ALA A 24 2.04 -12.33 0.89
CA ALA A 24 0.77 -12.32 1.61
C ALA A 24 0.76 -13.19 2.90
N PRO A 25 1.31 -14.42 2.91
CA PRO A 25 1.41 -15.22 4.14
C PRO A 25 2.33 -14.62 5.20
N GLU A 26 3.46 -14.02 4.80
CA GLU A 26 4.39 -13.35 5.73
C GLU A 26 3.74 -12.11 6.35
N CYS A 27 3.06 -11.31 5.53
CA CYS A 27 2.31 -10.15 5.98
C CYS A 27 1.18 -10.55 6.96
N HIS A 28 0.45 -11.62 6.64
CA HIS A 28 -0.58 -12.18 7.52
C HIS A 28 -0.01 -12.54 8.90
N ALA A 29 1.08 -13.30 8.93
CA ALA A 29 1.74 -13.69 10.18
C ALA A 29 2.28 -12.47 10.96
N TYR A 30 2.81 -11.47 10.25
CA TYR A 30 3.31 -10.23 10.85
C TYR A 30 2.19 -9.41 11.49
N LEU A 31 1.06 -9.23 10.83
CA LEU A 31 -0.10 -8.47 11.35
C LEU A 31 -0.68 -9.13 12.61
N LEU A 32 -0.78 -10.47 12.62
CA LEU A 32 -1.28 -11.21 13.79
C LEU A 32 -0.35 -11.09 15.00
N ARG A 33 0.97 -10.96 14.78
CA ARG A 33 1.96 -10.76 15.84
C ARG A 33 2.03 -9.32 16.33
N ASN A 34 1.58 -8.35 15.52
CA ASN A 34 1.72 -6.92 15.78
C ASN A 34 0.39 -6.17 15.68
N PRO A 35 -0.64 -6.49 16.49
CA PRO A 35 -1.97 -5.94 16.29
C PRO A 35 -2.07 -4.42 16.51
N ARG A 36 -1.11 -3.81 17.20
CA ARG A 36 -1.07 -2.35 17.42
C ARG A 36 -0.65 -1.55 16.20
N ILE A 37 -0.11 -2.20 15.16
CA ILE A 37 0.39 -1.53 13.96
C ILE A 37 -0.70 -0.85 13.13
N ALA A 38 -1.95 -1.29 13.30
CA ALA A 38 -3.08 -0.82 12.53
C ALA A 38 -3.77 0.44 13.11
N SER A 39 -3.17 1.18 14.05
CA SER A 39 -3.76 2.45 14.52
C SER A 39 -3.83 3.49 13.39
N ALA A 40 -2.79 3.57 12.58
CA ALA A 40 -2.74 4.31 11.32
C ALA A 40 -1.68 3.69 10.41
N LEU A 41 -2.11 2.94 9.40
CA LEU A 41 -1.24 2.14 8.55
C LEU A 41 -1.39 2.58 7.10
N CYS A 42 -0.31 3.04 6.46
CA CYS A 42 -0.24 3.10 5.01
C CYS A 42 0.28 1.76 4.49
N PHE A 43 -0.29 1.27 3.39
CA PHE A 43 0.14 0.03 2.76
C PHE A 43 0.33 0.23 1.26
N VAL A 44 1.21 -0.60 0.69
CA VAL A 44 1.40 -0.73 -0.76
C VAL A 44 1.32 -2.21 -1.12
N LEU A 45 0.50 -2.52 -2.12
CA LEU A 45 0.42 -3.84 -2.73
C LEU A 45 1.22 -3.85 -4.03
N TRP A 46 1.99 -4.92 -4.21
CA TRP A 46 2.93 -5.10 -5.29
C TRP A 46 2.60 -6.38 -6.06
N ASP A 47 2.80 -6.35 -7.36
CA ASP A 47 3.04 -7.57 -8.13
C ASP A 47 4.52 -7.93 -7.98
N ARG A 48 4.79 -9.02 -7.28
CA ARG A 48 6.15 -9.51 -7.00
C ARG A 48 6.87 -10.00 -8.25
N HIS A 49 6.15 -10.38 -9.30
CA HIS A 49 6.78 -10.82 -10.55
C HIS A 49 7.32 -9.65 -11.36
N THR A 50 6.61 -8.53 -11.37
CA THR A 50 7.03 -7.33 -12.11
C THR A 50 7.71 -6.28 -11.24
N ALA A 51 7.73 -6.48 -9.92
CA ALA A 51 8.22 -5.54 -8.92
C ALA A 51 7.53 -4.16 -9.02
N LEU A 52 6.26 -4.15 -9.41
CA LEU A 52 5.48 -2.92 -9.54
C LEU A 52 4.38 -2.81 -8.50
N PRO A 53 4.17 -1.62 -7.92
CA PRO A 53 3.03 -1.38 -7.06
C PRO A 53 1.77 -1.18 -7.91
N PHE A 54 0.64 -1.72 -7.46
CA PHE A 54 -0.64 -1.64 -8.18
C PHE A 54 -1.76 -1.04 -7.35
N LEU A 55 -1.65 -1.06 -6.02
CA LEU A 55 -2.62 -0.46 -5.10
C LEU A 55 -1.89 0.09 -3.88
N CYS A 56 -2.29 1.25 -3.39
CA CYS A 56 -1.94 1.71 -2.05
C CYS A 56 -3.18 2.21 -1.31
N GLY A 57 -3.06 2.29 0.00
CA GLY A 57 -4.12 2.88 0.80
C GLY A 57 -3.71 3.16 2.23
N VAL A 58 -4.64 3.74 2.97
CA VAL A 58 -4.56 3.90 4.42
C VAL A 58 -5.66 3.08 5.08
N THR A 59 -5.31 2.36 6.14
CA THR A 59 -6.27 1.65 6.99
C THR A 59 -5.94 1.88 8.47
N ASN A 60 -6.98 1.85 9.29
CA ASN A 60 -6.86 1.76 10.74
C ASN A 60 -7.43 0.43 11.28
N SER A 61 -7.51 -0.58 10.42
CA SER A 61 -8.13 -1.88 10.70
C SER A 61 -7.28 -3.01 10.13
N ILE A 62 -6.89 -3.94 11.01
CA ILE A 62 -6.23 -5.19 10.62
C ILE A 62 -7.14 -5.98 9.69
N ASP A 63 -8.42 -6.13 10.00
CA ASP A 63 -9.37 -6.91 9.19
C ASP A 63 -9.45 -6.39 7.76
N ARG A 64 -9.42 -5.06 7.57
CA ARG A 64 -9.34 -4.46 6.23
C ARG A 64 -8.04 -4.82 5.52
N MET A 65 -6.92 -4.84 6.23
CA MET A 65 -5.64 -5.27 5.65
C MET A 65 -5.64 -6.77 5.30
N LEU A 66 -6.16 -7.62 6.20
CA LEU A 66 -6.33 -9.06 5.96
C LEU A 66 -7.24 -9.33 4.76
N ALA A 67 -8.28 -8.52 4.55
CA ALA A 67 -9.13 -8.60 3.37
C ALA A 67 -8.36 -8.31 2.07
N GLN A 68 -7.37 -7.40 2.07
CA GLN A 68 -6.49 -7.17 0.91
C GLN A 68 -5.64 -8.41 0.59
N LEU A 69 -5.13 -9.11 1.61
CA LEU A 69 -4.29 -10.30 1.42
C LEU A 69 -5.00 -11.44 0.69
N ARG A 70 -6.33 -11.47 0.73
CA ARG A 70 -7.14 -12.46 0.00
C ARG A 70 -7.01 -12.34 -1.52
N MET A 71 -6.52 -11.22 -2.06
CA MET A 71 -6.19 -11.08 -3.48
C MET A 71 -5.19 -12.14 -3.96
N ASP A 72 -4.33 -12.65 -3.08
CA ASP A 72 -3.30 -13.62 -3.46
C ASP A 72 -3.87 -15.01 -3.82
N THR A 73 -5.06 -15.33 -3.30
CA THR A 73 -5.64 -16.69 -3.37
C THR A 73 -7.03 -16.77 -4.01
N VAL A 74 -7.83 -15.71 -3.91
CA VAL A 74 -9.23 -15.74 -4.35
C VAL A 74 -9.31 -15.50 -5.87
N ARG A 75 -9.79 -16.52 -6.60
CA ARG A 75 -9.89 -16.58 -8.07
C ARG A 75 -11.32 -16.51 -8.60
N ASP A 76 -12.32 -16.39 -7.73
CA ASP A 76 -13.75 -16.52 -8.04
C ASP A 76 -14.53 -15.19 -7.99
N GLY A 77 -13.83 -14.06 -7.86
CA GLY A 77 -14.45 -12.73 -7.87
C GLY A 77 -15.03 -12.27 -6.53
N ALA A 78 -14.97 -13.08 -5.46
CA ALA A 78 -15.49 -12.73 -4.14
C ALA A 78 -14.36 -12.46 -3.11
N ILE A 79 -13.57 -11.40 -3.34
CA ILE A 79 -12.56 -10.94 -2.37
C ILE A 79 -13.26 -10.09 -1.28
N GLY A 80 -14.03 -10.76 -0.41
CA GLY A 80 -14.62 -10.16 0.80
C GLY A 80 -15.69 -9.07 0.56
N LEU A 81 -15.68 -8.04 1.42
CA LEU A 81 -16.67 -6.95 1.52
C LEU A 81 -16.30 -5.69 0.71
N ILE A 82 -15.19 -5.71 -0.03
CA ILE A 82 -14.66 -4.54 -0.72
C ILE A 82 -15.04 -4.67 -2.19
N ARG A 83 -15.93 -3.81 -2.69
CA ARG A 83 -16.15 -3.69 -4.13
C ARG A 83 -14.90 -3.06 -4.73
N PHE A 84 -14.05 -3.87 -5.35
CA PHE A 84 -12.91 -3.38 -6.10
C PHE A 84 -13.38 -2.68 -7.38
N HIS A 85 -12.57 -1.73 -7.84
CA HIS A 85 -12.70 -1.22 -9.20
C HIS A 85 -12.59 -2.40 -10.18
N PRO A 86 -13.41 -2.47 -11.24
CA PRO A 86 -13.40 -3.59 -12.18
C PRO A 86 -12.01 -3.92 -12.74
N GLU A 87 -11.22 -2.92 -13.07
CA GLU A 87 -9.85 -3.09 -13.60
C GLU A 87 -8.90 -3.74 -12.59
N LEU A 88 -9.05 -3.43 -11.30
CA LEU A 88 -8.23 -4.05 -10.25
C LEU A 88 -8.61 -5.52 -10.07
N LEU A 89 -9.90 -5.84 -10.16
CA LEU A 89 -10.35 -7.22 -10.11
C LEU A 89 -9.82 -8.02 -11.30
N GLU A 90 -9.94 -7.47 -12.52
CA GLU A 90 -9.40 -8.09 -13.74
C GLU A 90 -7.89 -8.33 -13.63
N PHE A 91 -7.14 -7.31 -13.19
CA PHE A 91 -5.71 -7.42 -12.94
C PHE A 91 -5.37 -8.55 -11.96
N VAL A 92 -5.99 -8.57 -10.78
CA VAL A 92 -5.72 -9.59 -9.74
C VAL A 92 -6.06 -11.00 -10.23
N MET A 93 -7.17 -11.16 -10.95
CA MET A 93 -7.59 -12.46 -11.49
C MET A 93 -6.62 -13.01 -12.53
N ALA A 94 -5.96 -12.15 -13.31
CA ALA A 94 -4.98 -12.53 -14.32
C ALA A 94 -3.63 -13.00 -13.75
N GLN A 95 -3.31 -12.68 -12.48
CA GLN A 95 -2.03 -13.05 -11.87
C GLN A 95 -1.99 -14.52 -11.42
N PRO A 96 -0.82 -15.17 -11.32
CA PRO A 96 -0.70 -16.49 -10.68
C PRO A 96 -0.83 -16.40 -9.15
N PRO A 97 -1.14 -17.49 -8.42
CA PRO A 97 -1.08 -17.50 -6.95
C PRO A 97 0.32 -17.16 -6.42
N GLY A 98 0.39 -16.40 -5.32
CA GLY A 98 1.65 -15.99 -4.70
C GLY A 98 2.27 -14.71 -5.28
N PHE A 99 1.59 -14.06 -6.23
CA PHE A 99 2.05 -12.81 -6.86
C PHE A 99 2.05 -11.63 -5.88
N LEU A 100 1.22 -11.66 -4.83
CA LEU A 100 0.97 -10.49 -3.99
C LEU A 100 2.15 -10.20 -3.05
N GLY A 101 2.71 -9.01 -3.20
CA GLY A 101 3.67 -8.40 -2.29
C GLY A 101 3.05 -7.28 -1.49
N VAL A 102 3.55 -7.04 -0.28
CA VAL A 102 3.00 -6.04 0.64
C VAL A 102 4.10 -5.30 1.35
N SER A 103 4.03 -3.97 1.34
CA SER A 103 4.80 -3.09 2.22
C SER A 103 3.86 -2.40 3.21
N LEU A 104 4.28 -2.32 4.47
CA LEU A 104 3.50 -1.77 5.57
C LEU A 104 4.26 -0.61 6.23
N PHE A 105 3.59 0.53 6.39
CA PHE A 105 4.16 1.75 6.93
C PHE A 105 3.28 2.24 8.10
N PRO A 106 3.61 1.87 9.35
CA PRO A 106 2.89 2.36 10.52
C PRO A 106 3.19 3.82 10.81
N PHE A 107 2.18 4.52 11.32
CA PHE A 107 2.25 5.89 11.78
C PHE A 107 1.48 6.08 13.09
N ASP A 108 1.79 7.16 13.79
CA ASP A 108 1.07 7.53 15.02
C ASP A 108 -0.31 8.10 14.70
N THR A 109 -0.46 8.72 13.52
CA THR A 109 -1.68 9.40 13.12
C THR A 109 -2.11 9.05 11.69
N VAL A 110 -3.43 9.07 11.45
CA VAL A 110 -4.01 8.89 10.11
C VAL A 110 -3.51 9.98 9.14
N GLY A 111 -3.25 11.19 9.65
CA GLY A 111 -2.71 12.29 8.85
C GLY A 111 -1.33 11.96 8.26
N GLN A 112 -0.41 11.43 9.07
CA GLN A 112 0.90 10.98 8.58
C GLN A 112 0.79 9.82 7.59
N ALA A 113 -0.09 8.86 7.86
CA ALA A 113 -0.35 7.77 6.93
C ALA A 113 -0.89 8.27 5.58
N LYS A 114 -1.73 9.31 5.58
CA LYS A 114 -2.22 9.95 4.36
C LYS A 114 -1.16 10.75 3.61
N VAL A 115 -0.21 11.37 4.31
CA VAL A 115 0.97 11.98 3.67
C VAL A 115 1.79 10.91 2.96
N CYS A 116 2.03 9.76 3.61
CA CYS A 116 2.72 8.63 2.99
C CYS A 116 2.00 8.09 1.74
N GLU A 117 0.70 7.83 1.83
CA GLU A 117 -0.14 7.44 0.68
C GLU A 117 -0.03 8.47 -0.45
N HIS A 118 -0.05 9.76 -0.11
CA HIS A 118 0.07 10.81 -1.12
C HIS A 118 1.44 10.82 -1.82
N SER A 119 2.53 10.60 -1.08
CA SER A 119 3.88 10.45 -1.65
C SER A 119 3.96 9.24 -2.59
N ILE A 120 3.41 8.09 -2.19
CA ILE A 120 3.38 6.87 -3.02
C ILE A 120 2.59 7.11 -4.30
N VAL A 121 1.40 7.72 -4.21
CA VAL A 121 0.60 8.06 -5.39
C VAL A 121 1.33 9.04 -6.31
N SER A 122 2.06 10.00 -5.74
CA SER A 122 2.86 10.95 -6.53
C SER A 122 4.03 10.28 -7.27
N GLU A 123 4.59 9.22 -6.71
CA GLU A 123 5.72 8.49 -7.29
C GLU A 123 5.25 7.48 -8.35
N PHE A 124 4.19 6.72 -8.05
CA PHE A 124 3.80 5.55 -8.84
C PHE A 124 2.45 5.68 -9.57
N GLY A 125 1.54 6.57 -9.13
CA GLY A 125 0.15 6.58 -9.57
C GLY A 125 -0.32 7.81 -10.37
N ARG A 126 -1.64 7.88 -10.58
CA ARG A 126 -2.41 9.08 -10.99
C ARG A 126 -3.47 9.33 -9.92
N ARG A 127 -3.72 10.60 -9.57
CA ARG A 127 -4.53 11.00 -8.40
C ARG A 127 -6.02 10.66 -8.50
N ASP A 128 -6.53 10.42 -9.71
CA ASP A 128 -7.96 10.36 -9.98
C ASP A 128 -8.61 9.02 -9.59
N ASP A 129 -7.82 7.98 -9.27
CA ASP A 129 -8.29 6.60 -9.16
C ASP A 129 -8.39 6.04 -7.72
N GLY A 130 -8.45 6.92 -6.71
CA GLY A 130 -8.79 6.50 -5.35
C GLY A 130 -7.85 5.47 -4.70
N GLY A 131 -6.58 5.42 -5.12
CA GLY A 131 -5.55 4.52 -4.57
C GLY A 131 -4.99 3.49 -5.56
N LEU A 132 -5.57 3.37 -6.76
CA LEU A 132 -4.98 2.56 -7.83
C LEU A 132 -3.67 3.19 -8.33
N LEU A 133 -2.65 2.35 -8.49
CA LEU A 133 -1.32 2.76 -8.98
C LEU A 133 -1.05 2.27 -10.41
N LEU A 134 -1.98 1.52 -11.01
CA LEU A 134 -1.82 0.84 -12.31
C LEU A 134 -1.71 1.77 -13.54
N ASN A 135 -1.71 3.09 -13.36
CA ASN A 135 -2.05 4.03 -14.42
C ASN A 135 -0.88 4.44 -15.34
N ARG A 136 0.12 3.56 -15.51
CA ARG A 136 1.23 3.73 -16.48
C ARG A 136 1.55 2.51 -17.36
N ARG A 137 1.01 1.31 -17.09
CA ARG A 137 1.35 0.09 -17.86
C ARG A 137 0.20 -0.62 -18.56
N ILE A 138 -1.07 -0.32 -18.26
CA ILE A 138 -2.21 -0.86 -19.03
C ILE A 138 -2.33 -0.15 -20.40
N GLU A 139 -1.69 1.01 -20.57
CA GLU A 139 -1.66 1.75 -21.84
C GLU A 139 -0.56 1.27 -22.83
N ARG A 140 -0.09 0.01 -22.77
CA ARG A 140 0.86 -0.53 -23.77
C ARG A 140 0.39 -1.83 -24.41
#